data_AF-A0A382H317-F1
#
_entry.id   AF-A0A382H317-F1
#
_cell.length_a   1.000
_cell.length_b   1.000
_cell.length_c   1.000
_cell.angle_alpha   90.00
_cell.angle_beta   90.00
_cell.angle_gamma   90.00
#
_symmetry.space_group_name_H-M   'P 1'
#
loop_
_entity.id
_entity.type
_entity.pdbx_description
1 polymer ?
#
loop_
_entity_poly.entity_id
_entity_poly.type
_entity_poly.pdbx_seq_one_letter_code
_entity_poly.pdbx_strand_id
1 'polypeptide(L)'
;MGRFWREFRSSGLFFGPGVSLLVGFGIMPICLAVYMSVHKWRPVQGRFLGTSHYEKALGDLTSALLVLAAFAVMIAGVWLLTRDWRSSFRGRGPTIVLGVITLLLFAAVARGWQLHNFIVGYEEGAPWASDLASQIFFDRRGNPTEQLALVAGSSRSFFGAAGMLVVAVMFLFSAIFLKLRPRLMGCLAGILSIYAAGQVVSVGW
;
A
#
# COMPACT_ATOMS: atom_id res chain seq x y z
N MET A 1 44.44 21.76 -14.92
CA MET A 1 43.16 22.49 -14.73
C MET A 1 42.47 22.98 -16.02
N GLY A 2 43.14 23.67 -16.96
CA GLY A 2 42.46 24.34 -18.08
C GLY A 2 41.91 23.46 -19.24
N ARG A 3 42.20 22.15 -19.27
CA ARG A 3 41.66 21.22 -20.29
C ARG A 3 40.29 20.67 -19.87
N PHE A 4 40.20 20.24 -18.61
CA PHE A 4 38.97 19.85 -17.93
C PHE A 4 37.87 20.91 -18.03
N TRP A 5 38.17 22.19 -17.76
CA TRP A 5 37.20 23.28 -17.88
C TRP A 5 36.68 23.50 -19.30
N ARG A 6 37.49 23.22 -20.33
CA ARG A 6 37.07 23.33 -21.73
C ARG A 6 36.16 22.17 -22.13
N GLU A 7 36.52 20.95 -21.75
CA GLU A 7 35.70 19.75 -21.95
C GLU A 7 34.36 19.86 -21.21
N PHE A 8 34.38 20.30 -19.95
CA PHE A 8 33.17 20.51 -19.16
C PHE A 8 32.25 21.56 -19.79
N ARG A 9 32.81 22.62 -20.39
CA ARG A 9 32.03 23.65 -21.09
C ARG A 9 31.43 23.12 -22.40
N SER A 10 32.16 22.34 -23.19
CA SER A 10 31.64 21.74 -24.42
C SER A 10 30.56 20.69 -24.14
N SER A 11 30.77 19.82 -23.16
CA SER A 11 29.79 18.82 -22.75
C SER A 11 28.57 19.47 -22.11
N GLY A 12 28.76 20.49 -21.26
CA GLY A 12 27.69 21.26 -20.65
C GLY A 12 26.81 21.98 -21.68
N LEU A 13 27.39 22.48 -22.78
CA LEU A 13 26.62 23.09 -23.87
C LEU A 13 25.75 22.07 -24.62
N PHE A 14 26.24 20.84 -24.77
CA PHE A 14 25.51 19.76 -25.42
C PHE A 14 24.37 19.21 -24.55
N PHE A 15 24.60 19.04 -23.25
CA PHE A 15 23.59 18.55 -22.31
C PHE A 15 22.65 19.64 -21.79
N GLY A 16 23.05 20.91 -21.86
CA GLY A 16 22.30 22.08 -21.40
C GLY A 16 20.83 22.11 -21.84
N PRO A 17 20.50 21.98 -23.14
CA PRO A 17 19.10 21.99 -23.57
C PRO A 17 18.28 20.83 -22.99
N GLY A 18 18.88 19.63 -22.86
CA GLY A 18 18.21 18.47 -22.27
C GLY A 18 17.93 18.64 -20.77
N VAL A 19 18.90 19.16 -20.02
CA VAL A 19 18.74 19.47 -18.60
C VAL A 19 17.68 20.57 -18.40
N SER A 20 17.69 21.61 -19.23
CA SER A 20 16.69 22.68 -19.17
C SER A 20 15.27 22.17 -19.43
N LEU A 21 15.08 21.26 -20.40
CA LEU A 21 13.79 20.62 -20.63
C LEU A 21 13.36 19.74 -19.45
N LEU A 22 14.28 18.96 -18.88
CA LEU A 22 13.99 18.13 -17.71
C LEU A 22 13.60 18.97 -16.49
N VAL A 23 14.30 20.08 -16.25
CA VAL A 23 13.96 21.00 -15.15
C VAL A 23 12.63 21.69 -15.44
N GLY A 24 12.44 22.25 -16.63
CA GLY A 24 11.26 23.04 -16.99
C GLY A 24 9.96 22.24 -17.12
N PHE A 25 10.02 21.02 -17.66
CA PHE A 25 8.84 20.18 -17.88
C PHE A 25 8.75 18.98 -16.94
N GLY A 26 9.84 18.57 -16.30
CA GLY A 26 9.84 17.48 -15.33
C GLY A 26 9.73 17.99 -13.90
N ILE A 27 10.77 18.68 -13.42
CA ILE A 27 10.89 19.07 -12.01
C ILE A 27 9.94 20.22 -11.66
N MET A 28 9.80 21.22 -12.54
CA MET A 28 9.00 22.41 -12.25
C MET A 28 7.51 22.08 -12.05
N PRO A 29 6.85 21.22 -12.87
CA PRO A 29 5.48 20.79 -12.62
C PRO A 29 5.31 20.00 -11.32
N ILE A 30 6.30 19.19 -10.93
CA ILE A 30 6.25 18.46 -9.65
C ILE A 30 6.26 19.45 -8.49
N CYS A 31 7.17 20.43 -8.50
CA CYS A 31 7.21 21.48 -7.48
C CYS A 31 5.91 22.31 -7.45
N LEU A 32 5.35 22.64 -8.62
CA LEU A 32 4.09 23.35 -8.74
C LEU A 32 2.92 22.53 -8.19
N ALA A 33 2.87 21.23 -8.46
CA ALA A 33 1.86 20.32 -7.93
C ALA A 33 1.92 20.22 -6.40
N VAL A 34 3.12 20.09 -5.83
CA VAL A 34 3.34 20.12 -4.38
C VAL A 34 2.88 21.47 -3.80
N TYR A 35 3.24 22.58 -4.45
CA TYR A 35 2.85 23.92 -4.03
C TYR A 35 1.32 24.11 -4.03
N MET A 36 0.64 23.67 -5.09
CA MET A 36 -0.82 23.73 -5.20
C MET A 36 -1.51 22.80 -4.20
N SER A 37 -0.91 21.66 -3.87
CA SER A 37 -1.47 20.70 -2.92
C SER A 37 -1.44 21.21 -1.47
N VAL A 38 -0.57 22.18 -1.14
CA VAL A 38 -0.48 22.81 0.20
C VAL A 38 -1.31 24.11 0.31
N HIS A 39 -1.75 24.69 -0.81
CA HIS A 39 -2.47 25.96 -0.85
C HIS A 39 -3.89 25.81 -1.37
N LYS A 40 -4.83 26.60 -0.85
CA LYS A 40 -6.20 26.59 -1.37
C LYS A 40 -6.22 27.25 -2.74
N TRP A 41 -6.39 26.46 -3.79
CA TRP A 41 -6.46 26.98 -5.15
C TRP A 41 -7.88 27.39 -5.54
N ARG A 42 -8.01 28.65 -5.93
CA ARG A 42 -9.11 29.33 -6.66
C ARG A 42 -8.42 30.21 -7.73
N PRO A 43 -9.14 30.93 -8.62
CA PRO A 43 -8.49 31.81 -9.62
C PRO A 43 -7.50 32.84 -9.03
N VAL A 44 -7.54 33.06 -7.70
CA VAL A 44 -6.55 33.80 -6.91
C VAL A 44 -6.07 32.92 -5.76
N GLN A 45 -4.76 32.93 -5.46
CA GLN A 45 -4.14 32.15 -4.39
C GLN A 45 -4.83 32.43 -3.04
N GLY A 46 -5.37 31.38 -2.41
CA GLY A 46 -5.98 31.46 -1.09
C GLY A 46 -4.98 31.31 0.07
N ARG A 47 -5.49 31.31 1.30
CA ARG A 47 -4.69 31.13 2.54
C ARG A 47 -3.95 29.79 2.53
N PHE A 48 -2.75 29.76 3.11
CA PHE A 48 -1.99 28.54 3.39
C PHE A 48 -2.87 27.57 4.20
N LEU A 49 -3.05 26.35 3.69
CA LEU A 49 -3.97 25.36 4.26
C LEU A 49 -3.30 24.45 5.30
N GLY A 50 -1.97 24.31 5.26
CA GLY A 50 -1.24 23.38 6.11
C GLY A 50 -1.49 21.92 5.74
N THR A 51 -1.08 20.98 6.60
CA THR A 51 -1.18 19.53 6.35
C THR A 51 -2.55 18.93 6.65
N SER A 52 -3.43 19.65 7.35
CA SER A 52 -4.76 19.17 7.78
C SER A 52 -5.70 18.81 6.61
N HIS A 53 -5.43 19.35 5.41
CA HIS A 53 -6.16 19.02 4.21
C HIS A 53 -5.76 17.68 3.60
N TYR A 54 -4.52 17.21 3.81
CA TYR A 54 -4.10 15.87 3.44
C TYR A 54 -4.73 14.83 4.35
N GLU A 55 -4.92 15.14 5.63
CA GLU A 55 -5.64 14.28 6.57
C GLU A 55 -7.11 14.10 6.15
N LYS A 56 -7.74 15.16 5.63
CA LYS A 56 -9.07 15.08 5.01
C LYS A 56 -9.11 14.43 3.63
N ALA A 57 -8.03 14.53 2.83
CA ALA A 57 -7.98 14.01 1.46
C ALA A 57 -7.50 12.55 1.39
N LEU A 58 -6.65 12.10 2.32
CA LEU A 58 -6.19 10.73 2.46
C LEU A 58 -7.15 9.87 3.30
N GLY A 59 -8.06 10.48 4.06
CA GLY A 59 -8.92 9.78 5.01
C GLY A 59 -8.10 9.19 6.17
N ASP A 60 -8.44 7.97 6.60
CA ASP A 60 -7.64 7.22 7.57
C ASP A 60 -6.29 6.82 6.94
N LEU A 61 -5.19 7.46 7.38
CA LEU A 61 -3.83 7.18 6.91
C LEU A 61 -3.48 5.68 6.98
N THR A 62 -4.06 4.97 7.95
CA THR A 62 -3.91 3.53 8.13
C THR A 62 -4.45 2.75 6.93
N SER A 63 -5.62 3.15 6.42
CA SER A 63 -6.27 2.56 5.24
C SER A 63 -5.42 2.77 3.99
N ALA A 64 -4.91 3.98 3.78
CA ALA A 64 -4.04 4.30 2.65
C ALA A 64 -2.74 3.47 2.67
N LEU A 65 -2.12 3.32 3.84
CA LEU A 65 -0.93 2.49 4.02
C LEU A 65 -1.21 1.00 3.79
N LEU A 66 -2.37 0.49 4.19
CA LEU A 66 -2.80 -0.89 3.94
C LEU A 66 -2.96 -1.17 2.44
N VAL A 67 -3.57 -0.24 1.70
CA VAL A 67 -3.69 -0.34 0.23
C VAL A 67 -2.31 -0.33 -0.43
N LEU A 68 -1.42 0.56 -0.01
CA LEU A 68 -0.05 0.62 -0.53
C LEU A 68 0.73 -0.67 -0.24
N ALA A 69 0.59 -1.22 0.98
CA ALA A 69 1.20 -2.49 1.36
C ALA A 69 0.64 -3.66 0.54
N ALA A 70 -0.66 -3.66 0.24
CA ALA A 70 -1.29 -4.65 -0.63
C ALA A 70 -0.72 -4.58 -2.05
N PHE A 71 -0.53 -3.38 -2.62
CA PHE A 71 0.14 -3.23 -3.91
C PHE A 71 1.58 -3.75 -3.89
N ALA A 72 2.33 -3.47 -2.84
CA ALA A 72 3.69 -4.00 -2.68
C ALA A 72 3.70 -5.55 -2.65
N VAL A 73 2.76 -6.18 -1.94
CA VAL A 73 2.59 -7.64 -1.94
C VAL A 73 2.15 -8.17 -3.29
N MET A 74 1.29 -7.45 -4.03
CA MET A 74 0.87 -7.85 -5.37
C MET A 74 2.06 -7.87 -6.35
N ILE A 75 2.91 -6.83 -6.32
CA ILE A 75 4.15 -6.78 -7.10
C ILE A 75 5.09 -7.92 -6.68
N ALA A 76 5.24 -8.16 -5.39
CA ALA A 76 6.06 -9.25 -4.86
C ALA A 76 5.54 -10.63 -5.30
N GLY A 77 4.22 -10.81 -5.34
CA GLY A 77 3.57 -12.03 -5.82
C GLY A 77 3.83 -12.28 -7.30
N VAL A 78 3.71 -11.26 -8.15
CA VAL A 78 4.06 -11.37 -9.58
C VAL A 78 5.54 -11.71 -9.77
N TRP A 79 6.41 -11.10 -8.96
CA TRP A 79 7.84 -11.41 -8.98
C TRP A 79 8.14 -12.86 -8.58
N LEU A 80 7.42 -13.44 -7.61
CA LEU A 80 7.55 -14.86 -7.25
C LEU A 80 7.16 -15.80 -8.40
N LEU A 81 6.21 -15.39 -9.26
CA LEU A 81 5.78 -16.17 -10.43
C LEU A 81 6.81 -16.16 -11.55
N THR A 82 7.45 -15.02 -11.80
CA THR A 82 8.41 -14.85 -12.91
C THR A 82 9.84 -15.24 -12.52
N ARG A 83 10.11 -15.49 -11.23
CA ARG A 83 11.44 -15.83 -10.73
C ARG A 83 11.92 -17.22 -11.16
N ASP A 84 13.21 -17.32 -11.48
CA ASP A 84 13.91 -18.59 -11.67
C ASP A 84 14.23 -19.32 -10.35
N TRP A 85 13.38 -20.28 -10.02
CA TRP A 85 13.51 -21.16 -8.84
C TRP A 85 14.59 -22.24 -8.95
N ARG A 86 15.26 -22.36 -10.11
CA ARG A 86 16.43 -23.25 -10.30
C ARG A 86 17.74 -22.61 -9.85
N SER A 87 17.80 -21.28 -9.81
CA SER A 87 18.99 -20.56 -9.37
C SER A 87 19.17 -20.71 -7.85
N SER A 88 20.42 -20.86 -7.40
CA SER A 88 20.71 -20.90 -5.96
C SER A 88 20.22 -19.61 -5.31
N PHE A 89 19.67 -19.68 -4.10
CA PHE A 89 19.13 -18.56 -3.32
C PHE A 89 20.22 -17.58 -2.84
N ARG A 90 21.02 -17.04 -3.77
CA ARG A 90 22.23 -16.26 -3.50
C ARG A 90 21.97 -14.78 -3.21
N GLY A 91 20.71 -14.36 -3.06
CA GLY A 91 20.33 -12.97 -2.83
C GLY A 91 19.24 -12.79 -1.77
N ARG A 92 19.13 -11.56 -1.22
CA ARG A 92 18.15 -11.17 -0.18
C ARG A 92 16.71 -10.97 -0.70
N GLY A 93 16.48 -11.12 -2.01
CA GLY A 93 15.16 -10.98 -2.62
C GLY A 93 14.03 -11.81 -1.99
N PRO A 94 14.14 -13.15 -1.86
CA PRO A 94 13.08 -13.98 -1.29
C PRO A 94 12.80 -13.68 0.18
N THR A 95 13.84 -13.34 0.95
CA THR A 95 13.69 -12.97 2.36
C THR A 95 13.01 -11.61 2.52
N ILE A 96 13.27 -10.64 1.63
CA ILE A 96 12.55 -9.36 1.61
C ILE A 96 11.09 -9.58 1.26
N VAL A 97 10.80 -10.41 0.24
CA VAL A 97 9.42 -10.74 -0.15
C VAL A 97 8.67 -11.41 1.01
N LEU A 98 9.30 -12.34 1.73
CA LEU A 98 8.74 -12.93 2.93
C LEU A 98 8.46 -11.87 4.01
N GLY A 99 9.37 -10.91 4.19
CA GLY A 99 9.18 -9.76 5.09
C GLY A 99 7.98 -8.87 4.71
N VAL A 100 7.79 -8.60 3.41
CA VAL A 100 6.67 -7.76 2.93
C VAL A 100 5.33 -8.49 3.08
N ILE A 101 5.27 -9.79 2.76
CA ILE A 101 4.06 -10.61 2.95
C ILE A 101 3.70 -10.72 4.43
N THR A 102 4.69 -10.94 5.30
CA THR A 102 4.47 -11.02 6.76
C THR A 102 4.03 -9.67 7.34
N LEU A 103 4.58 -8.55 6.87
CA LEU A 103 4.13 -7.22 7.26
C LEU A 103 2.64 -7.00 6.92
N LEU A 104 2.23 -7.31 5.68
CA LEU A 104 0.82 -7.19 5.29
C LEU A 104 -0.08 -8.14 6.09
N LEU A 105 0.39 -9.35 6.39
CA LEU A 105 -0.34 -10.29 7.23
C LEU A 105 -0.66 -9.69 8.61
N PHE A 106 0.36 -9.17 9.31
CA PHE A 106 0.15 -8.53 10.61
C PHE A 106 -0.80 -7.33 10.51
N ALA A 107 -0.65 -6.50 9.47
CA ALA A 107 -1.50 -5.35 9.27
C ALA A 107 -2.97 -5.74 8.98
N ALA A 108 -3.19 -6.79 8.18
CA ALA A 108 -4.52 -7.32 7.89
C ALA A 108 -5.20 -7.92 9.13
N VAL A 109 -4.44 -8.66 9.96
CA VAL A 109 -4.95 -9.21 11.23
C VAL A 109 -5.31 -8.07 12.19
N ALA A 110 -4.43 -7.08 12.37
CA ALA A 110 -4.68 -5.95 13.25
C ALA A 110 -5.93 -5.17 12.82
N ARG A 111 -6.09 -4.91 11.51
CA ARG A 111 -7.27 -4.21 10.99
C ARG A 111 -8.54 -5.05 11.11
N GLY A 112 -8.48 -6.33 10.75
CA GLY A 112 -9.61 -7.26 10.90
C GLY A 112 -10.10 -7.35 12.35
N TRP A 113 -9.16 -7.41 13.31
CA TRP A 113 -9.43 -7.41 14.75
C TRP A 113 -10.08 -6.10 15.23
N GLN A 114 -9.58 -4.96 14.77
CA GLN A 114 -10.18 -3.65 15.10
C GLN A 114 -11.64 -3.57 14.65
N LEU A 115 -11.94 -3.99 13.43
CA LEU A 115 -13.31 -4.01 12.91
C LEU A 115 -14.19 -5.00 13.67
N HIS A 116 -13.66 -6.17 14.01
CA HIS A 116 -14.39 -7.18 14.77
C HIS A 116 -14.77 -6.68 16.17
N ASN A 117 -13.81 -6.08 16.90
CA ASN A 117 -14.07 -5.50 18.22
C ASN A 117 -15.11 -4.37 18.15
N PHE A 118 -15.07 -3.55 17.10
CA PHE A 118 -16.08 -2.52 16.89
C PHE A 118 -17.49 -3.12 16.68
N ILE A 119 -17.62 -4.17 15.87
CA ILE A 119 -18.91 -4.84 15.63
C ILE A 119 -19.47 -5.38 16.94
N VAL A 120 -18.67 -6.13 17.70
CA VAL A 120 -19.07 -6.71 19.00
C VAL A 120 -19.46 -5.60 19.98
N GLY A 121 -18.63 -4.56 20.12
CA GLY A 121 -18.93 -3.44 21.01
C GLY A 121 -20.18 -2.65 20.63
N TYR A 122 -20.49 -2.57 19.34
CA TYR A 122 -21.71 -1.91 18.86
C TYR A 122 -22.96 -2.76 19.13
N GLU A 123 -22.88 -4.08 18.93
CA GLU A 123 -23.97 -5.02 19.24
C GLU A 123 -24.28 -5.07 20.74
N GLU A 124 -23.25 -4.95 21.59
CA GLU A 124 -23.37 -4.88 23.05
C GLU A 124 -23.87 -3.51 23.57
N GLY A 125 -24.02 -2.51 22.69
CA GLY A 125 -24.47 -1.17 23.07
C GLY A 125 -23.43 -0.37 23.85
N ALA A 126 -22.14 -0.65 23.67
CA ALA A 126 -21.08 0.05 24.37
C ALA A 126 -20.97 1.52 23.92
N PRO A 127 -20.80 2.49 24.85
CA PRO A 127 -20.84 3.92 24.54
C PRO A 127 -19.71 4.36 23.60
N TRP A 128 -18.52 3.75 23.72
CA TRP A 128 -17.39 4.03 22.84
C TRP A 128 -17.66 3.59 21.39
N ALA A 129 -18.45 2.53 21.19
CA ALA A 129 -18.76 2.03 19.85
C ALA A 129 -19.80 2.92 19.16
N SER A 130 -20.79 3.44 19.88
CA SER A 130 -21.72 4.43 19.33
C SER A 130 -21.03 5.73 18.92
N ASP A 131 -20.04 6.19 19.70
CA ASP A 131 -19.26 7.38 19.35
C ASP A 131 -18.40 7.15 18.09
N LEU A 132 -17.78 5.97 18.00
CA LEU A 132 -16.94 5.57 16.87
C LEU A 132 -17.73 5.26 15.59
N ALA A 133 -19.00 4.85 15.73
CA ALA A 133 -19.87 4.57 14.60
C ALA A 133 -20.02 5.78 13.67
N SER A 134 -19.98 6.99 14.22
CA SER A 134 -20.02 8.24 13.46
C SER A 134 -18.83 8.46 12.51
N GLN A 135 -17.75 7.70 12.70
CA GLN A 135 -16.52 7.72 11.89
C GLN A 135 -16.41 6.50 10.97
N ILE A 136 -16.95 5.34 11.38
CA ILE A 136 -16.85 4.08 10.65
C ILE A 136 -18.01 3.88 9.66
N PHE A 137 -19.19 4.42 9.96
CA PHE A 137 -20.35 4.28 9.09
C PHE A 137 -20.30 5.20 7.88
N PHE A 138 -20.52 4.62 6.70
CA PHE A 138 -20.50 5.31 5.41
C PHE A 138 -21.61 6.37 5.27
N ASP A 139 -22.78 6.13 5.86
CA ASP A 139 -23.93 7.04 5.81
C ASP A 139 -24.55 7.25 7.20
N ARG A 140 -24.38 8.45 7.77
CA ARG A 140 -24.97 8.78 9.08
C ARG A 140 -26.49 8.63 9.17
N ARG A 141 -27.21 8.61 8.05
CA ARG A 141 -28.67 8.49 8.00
C ARG A 141 -29.15 7.12 7.50
N GLY A 142 -28.22 6.23 7.15
CA GLY A 142 -28.52 4.88 6.69
C GLY A 142 -29.00 3.96 7.81
N ASN A 143 -29.54 2.80 7.43
CA ASN A 143 -29.95 1.79 8.41
C ASN A 143 -28.69 1.18 9.07
N PRO A 144 -28.52 1.28 10.41
CA PRO A 144 -27.32 0.80 11.09
C PRO A 144 -27.07 -0.70 10.89
N THR A 145 -28.12 -1.51 10.70
CA THR A 145 -27.96 -2.95 10.46
C THR A 145 -27.30 -3.25 9.11
N GLU A 146 -27.61 -2.47 8.07
CA GLU A 146 -26.99 -2.63 6.75
C GLU A 146 -25.52 -2.20 6.79
N GLN A 147 -25.21 -1.17 7.57
CA GLN A 147 -23.85 -0.68 7.72
C GLN A 147 -22.96 -1.65 8.51
N LEU A 148 -23.50 -2.23 9.58
CA LEU A 148 -22.84 -3.32 10.30
C LEU A 148 -22.57 -4.52 9.38
N ALA A 149 -23.50 -4.86 8.49
CA ALA A 149 -23.30 -5.94 7.52
C ALA A 149 -22.16 -5.64 6.54
N LEU A 150 -22.03 -4.39 6.08
CA LEU A 150 -20.90 -3.94 5.24
C LEU A 150 -19.57 -4.01 5.99
N VAL A 151 -19.51 -3.50 7.22
CA VAL A 151 -18.31 -3.53 8.07
C VAL A 151 -17.91 -4.97 8.41
N ALA A 152 -18.88 -5.85 8.68
CA ALA A 152 -18.66 -7.28 8.87
C ALA A 152 -18.18 -7.98 7.59
N GLY A 153 -18.62 -7.52 6.42
CA GLY A 153 -18.07 -7.93 5.12
C GLY A 153 -16.59 -7.59 5.01
N SER A 154 -16.22 -6.34 5.30
CA SER A 154 -14.84 -5.87 5.30
C SER A 154 -13.96 -6.65 6.29
N SER A 155 -14.43 -6.87 7.52
CA SER A 155 -13.72 -7.66 8.54
C SER A 155 -13.44 -9.09 8.05
N ARG A 156 -14.44 -9.76 7.45
CA ARG A 156 -14.28 -11.11 6.87
C ARG A 156 -13.27 -11.13 5.73
N SER A 157 -13.25 -10.13 4.86
CA SER A 157 -12.24 -10.02 3.79
C SER A 157 -10.82 -9.89 4.35
N PHE A 158 -10.61 -9.12 5.43
CA PHE A 158 -9.31 -9.03 6.08
C PHE A 158 -8.86 -10.36 6.69
N PHE A 159 -9.75 -11.09 7.36
CA PHE A 159 -9.42 -12.41 7.91
C PHE A 159 -9.20 -13.46 6.79
N GLY A 160 -9.95 -13.40 5.70
CA GLY A 160 -9.75 -14.22 4.51
C GLY A 160 -8.37 -14.00 3.89
N ALA A 161 -8.00 -12.73 3.68
CA ALA A 161 -6.69 -12.34 3.21
C ALA A 161 -5.57 -12.80 4.16
N ALA A 162 -5.75 -12.62 5.48
CA ALA A 162 -4.79 -13.07 6.48
C ALA A 162 -4.57 -14.60 6.42
N GLY A 163 -5.64 -15.39 6.30
CA GLY A 163 -5.53 -16.85 6.14
C GLY A 163 -4.71 -17.23 4.90
N MET A 164 -4.94 -16.57 3.77
CA MET A 164 -4.20 -16.83 2.53
C MET A 164 -2.73 -16.39 2.62
N LEU A 165 -2.44 -15.27 3.28
CA LEU A 165 -1.08 -14.80 3.51
C LEU A 165 -0.31 -15.76 4.44
N VAL A 166 -0.96 -16.33 5.46
CA VAL A 166 -0.36 -17.37 6.31
C VAL A 166 0.06 -18.58 5.47
N VAL A 167 -0.82 -19.08 4.60
CA VAL A 167 -0.50 -20.21 3.71
C VAL A 167 0.62 -19.83 2.73
N ALA A 168 0.59 -18.61 2.18
CA ALA A 168 1.63 -18.11 1.29
C ALA A 168 3.00 -18.06 1.99
N VAL A 169 3.05 -17.56 3.24
CA VAL A 169 4.27 -17.54 4.06
C VAL A 169 4.78 -18.96 4.31
N MET A 170 3.90 -19.91 4.65
CA MET A 170 4.33 -21.31 4.84
C MET A 170 4.96 -21.90 3.57
N PHE A 171 4.34 -21.70 2.40
CA PHE A 171 4.90 -22.17 1.13
C PHE A 171 6.21 -21.49 0.76
N LEU A 172 6.33 -20.19 1.01
CA LEU A 172 7.56 -19.45 0.72
C LEU A 172 8.68 -19.87 1.67
N PHE A 173 8.36 -20.09 2.95
CA PHE A 173 9.27 -20.63 3.94
C PHE A 173 9.74 -22.04 3.56
N SER A 174 8.85 -22.94 3.17
CA SER A 174 9.22 -24.29 2.74
C SER A 174 10.03 -24.30 1.44
N ALA A 175 9.77 -23.37 0.51
CA ALA A 175 10.57 -23.21 -0.70
C ALA A 175 12.01 -22.73 -0.39
N ILE A 176 12.18 -21.80 0.55
CA ILE A 176 13.49 -21.22 0.92
C ILE A 176 14.30 -22.19 1.78
N PHE A 177 13.72 -22.67 2.89
CA PHE A 177 14.47 -23.37 3.94
C PHE A 177 14.47 -24.88 3.73
N LEU A 178 13.31 -25.47 3.43
CA LEU A 178 13.17 -26.92 3.27
C LEU A 178 13.52 -27.40 1.86
N LYS A 179 13.68 -26.48 0.88
CA LYS A 179 13.96 -26.77 -0.54
C LYS A 179 13.02 -27.81 -1.17
N LEU A 180 11.83 -27.98 -0.62
CA LEU A 180 10.79 -28.85 -1.15
C LEU A 180 10.21 -28.21 -2.41
N ARG A 181 10.38 -28.84 -3.58
CA ARG A 181 9.81 -28.41 -4.88
C ARG A 181 9.70 -26.87 -5.01
N PRO A 182 10.84 -26.13 -4.96
CA PRO A 182 10.84 -24.69 -4.74
C PRO A 182 10.06 -23.91 -5.80
N ARG A 183 10.04 -24.41 -7.04
CA ARG A 183 9.25 -23.85 -8.14
C ARG A 183 7.74 -23.89 -7.88
N LEU A 184 7.21 -25.03 -7.43
CA LEU A 184 5.78 -25.18 -7.20
C LEU A 184 5.34 -24.37 -5.98
N MET A 185 6.05 -24.52 -4.86
CA MET A 185 5.72 -23.80 -3.62
C MET A 185 5.85 -22.28 -3.78
N GLY A 186 6.89 -21.85 -4.49
CA GLY A 186 7.11 -20.44 -4.83
C GLY A 186 6.02 -19.83 -5.71
N CYS A 187 5.60 -20.52 -6.76
CA CYS A 187 4.50 -20.06 -7.61
C CYS A 187 3.17 -20.04 -6.84
N LEU A 188 2.87 -21.07 -6.05
CA LEU A 188 1.65 -21.11 -5.22
C LEU A 188 1.62 -19.96 -4.20
N ALA A 189 2.75 -19.67 -3.55
CA ALA A 189 2.87 -18.52 -2.66
C ALA A 189 2.61 -17.19 -3.40
N GLY A 190 3.10 -17.06 -4.64
CA GLY A 190 2.85 -15.90 -5.49
C GLY A 190 1.37 -15.70 -5.84
N ILE A 191 0.68 -16.77 -6.29
CA ILE A 191 -0.76 -16.72 -6.61
C ILE A 191 -1.58 -16.33 -5.37
N LEU A 192 -1.31 -16.97 -4.24
CA LEU A 192 -2.01 -16.70 -2.98
C LEU A 192 -1.78 -15.26 -2.50
N SER A 193 -0.56 -14.74 -2.66
CA SER A 193 -0.22 -13.37 -2.28
C SER A 193 -0.93 -12.34 -3.14
N ILE A 194 -1.05 -12.56 -4.46
CA ILE A 194 -1.81 -11.69 -5.37
C ILE A 194 -3.28 -11.70 -5.00
N TYR A 195 -3.86 -12.88 -4.79
CA TYR A 195 -5.28 -12.99 -4.46
C TYR A 195 -5.60 -12.36 -3.10
N ALA A 196 -4.77 -12.58 -2.08
CA ALA A 196 -4.93 -11.97 -0.77
C ALA A 196 -4.80 -10.44 -0.81
N ALA A 197 -3.82 -9.91 -1.57
CA ALA A 197 -3.69 -8.48 -1.80
C ALA A 197 -4.92 -7.91 -2.51
N GLY A 198 -5.47 -8.62 -3.49
CA GLY A 198 -6.70 -8.24 -4.16
C GLY A 198 -7.89 -8.14 -3.20
N GLN A 199 -8.02 -9.06 -2.25
CA GLN A 199 -9.07 -8.98 -1.22
C GLN A 199 -8.91 -7.73 -0.35
N VAL A 200 -7.69 -7.40 0.10
CA VAL A 200 -7.41 -6.19 0.90
C VAL A 200 -7.76 -4.92 0.12
N VAL A 201 -7.45 -4.85 -1.18
CA VAL A 201 -7.76 -3.69 -2.03
C VAL A 201 -9.27 -3.58 -2.33
N SER A 202 -9.99 -4.70 -2.40
CA SER A 202 -11.42 -4.73 -2.71
C SER A 202 -12.33 -4.25 -1.56
N VAL A 203 -11.79 -4.12 -0.35
CA VAL A 203 -12.53 -3.59 0.79
C VAL A 203 -12.91 -2.13 0.53
N GLY A 204 -14.17 -1.76 0.82
CA GLY A 204 -14.58 -0.36 0.82
C GLY A 204 -13.89 0.36 1.98
N TRP A 205 -13.04 1.33 1.63
CA TRP A 205 -12.28 2.18 2.57
C TRP A 205 -12.97 3.52 2.78
#